data_AF-A0AAW2RBA1-F1
#
_entry.id   AF-A0AAW2RBA1-F1
#
_cell.length_a   1.000
_cell.length_b   1.000
_cell.length_c   1.000
_cell.angle_alpha   90.00
_cell.angle_beta   90.00
_cell.angle_gamma   90.00
#
_symmetry.space_group_name_H-M   'P 1'
#
loop_
_entity.id
_entity.type
_entity.pdbx_description
1 polymer ?
#
loop_
_entity_poly.entity_id
_entity_poly.type
_entity_poly.pdbx_seq_one_letter_code
_entity_poly.pdbx_strand_id
1 'polypeptide(L)'
;MEDSTSHLEKPENSRPRGIGQAEFGHAQVDKKKPNFYDVSLVDGYNLPVHVWTKTSDTKCHIRGCSKDLKATCPTELEVLNDQGEVVACKSACLAFNLDSFCCRNAYGSPEKCKPSVYSELFKDACPSYFSYAFDTPPPLASCASDEYVITFCPDRWGIGHMSD
;
A
#
# COMPACT_ATOMS: atom_id res chain seq x y z
N MET A 1 -35.44 9.96 37.95
CA MET A 1 -34.06 10.46 37.90
C MET A 1 -33.16 9.28 38.08
N GLU A 2 -32.09 9.23 37.26
CA GLU A 2 -31.03 8.21 37.21
C GLU A 2 -31.42 6.90 36.52
N ASP A 3 -30.63 6.30 35.63
CA ASP A 3 -29.48 6.73 34.81
C ASP A 3 -29.40 5.69 33.66
N SER A 4 -29.30 6.14 32.41
CA SER A 4 -29.17 5.27 31.24
C SER A 4 -27.73 5.31 30.77
N THR A 5 -26.87 4.51 31.38
CA THR A 5 -25.55 4.22 30.82
C THR A 5 -25.67 3.02 29.88
N SER A 6 -26.00 3.28 28.61
CA SER A 6 -25.81 2.29 27.56
C SER A 6 -24.32 2.08 27.36
N HIS A 7 -23.85 0.86 27.65
CA HIS A 7 -22.53 0.42 27.25
C HIS A 7 -22.41 0.51 25.74
N LEU A 8 -21.55 1.42 25.29
CA LEU A 8 -21.13 1.52 23.90
C LEU A 8 -20.20 0.34 23.63
N GLU A 9 -20.76 -0.80 23.20
CA GLU A 9 -19.97 -1.86 22.59
C GLU A 9 -19.26 -1.28 21.36
N LYS A 10 -17.91 -1.20 21.45
CA LYS A 10 -17.07 -0.82 20.31
C LYS A 10 -17.25 -1.86 19.22
N PRO A 11 -17.41 -1.47 17.93
CA PRO A 11 -17.50 -2.43 16.85
C PRO A 11 -16.13 -3.10 16.67
N GLU A 12 -16.04 -4.33 17.16
CA GLU A 12 -14.97 -5.28 16.92
C GLU A 12 -15.11 -5.81 15.48
N ASN A 13 -14.77 -4.98 14.49
CA ASN A 13 -14.75 -5.39 13.08
C ASN A 13 -13.75 -4.59 12.22
N SER A 14 -12.57 -4.30 12.76
CA SER A 14 -11.41 -4.07 11.90
C SER A 14 -10.87 -5.45 11.52
N ARG A 15 -11.30 -6.00 10.38
CA ARG A 15 -10.60 -7.14 9.76
C ARG A 15 -9.10 -6.82 9.78
N PRO A 16 -8.21 -7.74 10.18
CA PRO A 16 -6.78 -7.49 10.09
C PRO A 16 -6.47 -7.13 8.64
N ARG A 17 -6.09 -5.87 8.39
CA ARG A 17 -5.64 -5.46 7.06
C ARG A 17 -4.36 -6.25 6.81
N GLY A 18 -4.42 -7.15 5.83
CA GLY A 18 -3.29 -7.95 5.41
C GLY A 18 -2.17 -7.03 4.92
N ILE A 19 -0.92 -7.47 5.06
CA ILE A 19 0.23 -6.76 4.55
C ILE A 19 0.20 -6.80 3.00
N GLY A 20 0.51 -5.69 2.31
CA GLY A 20 0.59 -5.60 0.83
C GLY A 20 -0.77 -5.52 0.12
N GLN A 21 -1.52 -4.44 0.31
CA GLN A 21 -2.91 -4.34 -0.17
C GLN A 21 -3.01 -3.55 -1.48
N ALA A 22 -3.71 -4.12 -2.46
CA ALA A 22 -4.24 -3.35 -3.59
C ALA A 22 -5.60 -2.76 -3.18
N GLU A 23 -5.74 -1.45 -3.29
CA GLU A 23 -6.96 -0.74 -2.91
C GLU A 23 -7.66 -0.21 -4.18
N PHE A 24 -8.95 -0.54 -4.30
CA PHE A 24 -9.79 -0.05 -5.39
C PHE A 24 -10.76 0.97 -4.81
N GLY A 25 -10.54 2.25 -5.15
CA GLY A 25 -11.50 3.31 -4.91
C GLY A 25 -12.77 3.08 -5.75
N HIS A 26 -13.90 3.62 -5.28
CA HIS A 26 -15.24 3.32 -5.80
C HIS A 26 -15.33 3.25 -7.34
N ALA A 27 -15.70 2.07 -7.83
CA ALA A 27 -16.13 1.87 -9.21
C ALA A 27 -17.45 2.63 -9.44
N GLN A 28 -17.41 3.67 -10.26
CA GLN A 28 -18.62 4.34 -10.72
C GLN A 28 -19.33 3.43 -11.71
N VAL A 29 -20.62 3.19 -11.51
CA VAL A 29 -21.46 2.36 -12.42
C VAL A 29 -21.61 3.01 -13.82
N ASP A 30 -21.24 4.29 -13.94
CA ASP A 30 -21.18 5.01 -15.21
C ASP A 30 -19.87 4.73 -15.95
N LYS A 31 -19.94 3.94 -17.02
CA LYS A 31 -18.82 3.57 -17.91
C LYS A 31 -18.07 4.75 -18.54
N LYS A 32 -18.62 5.97 -18.45
CA LYS A 32 -17.96 7.19 -18.97
C LYS A 32 -17.13 7.92 -17.92
N LYS A 33 -17.19 7.52 -16.64
CA LYS A 33 -16.42 8.14 -15.57
C LYS A 33 -15.19 7.29 -15.22
N PRO A 34 -14.05 7.92 -14.92
CA PRO A 34 -12.87 7.19 -14.49
C PRO A 34 -13.07 6.60 -13.10
N ASN A 35 -12.55 5.40 -12.89
CA ASN A 35 -12.39 4.80 -11.58
C ASN A 35 -10.99 5.10 -11.06
N PHE A 36 -10.86 5.15 -9.75
CA PHE A 36 -9.61 5.41 -9.05
C PHE A 36 -9.15 4.16 -8.34
N TYR A 37 -7.88 3.79 -8.50
CA TYR A 37 -7.32 2.62 -7.86
C TYR A 37 -5.83 2.83 -7.63
N ASP A 38 -5.33 2.16 -6.61
CA ASP A 38 -3.96 2.25 -6.18
C ASP A 38 -3.48 0.93 -5.54
N VAL A 39 -2.19 0.87 -5.24
CA VAL A 39 -1.61 -0.20 -4.42
C VAL A 39 -0.84 0.47 -3.29
N SER A 40 -1.03 -0.03 -2.08
CA SER A 40 -0.57 0.63 -0.86
C SER A 40 0.30 -0.29 -0.02
N LEU A 41 1.46 0.25 0.37
CA LEU A 41 2.39 -0.32 1.33
C LEU A 41 2.26 0.32 2.71
N VAL A 42 1.22 1.14 2.94
CA VAL A 42 0.94 1.78 4.24
C VAL A 42 0.79 0.74 5.35
N ASP A 43 0.27 -0.44 5.00
CA ASP A 43 0.17 -1.62 5.87
C ASP A 43 1.26 -2.68 5.59
N GLY A 44 2.36 -2.28 4.93
CA GLY A 44 3.51 -3.13 4.65
C GLY A 44 3.46 -3.88 3.31
N TYR A 45 4.43 -4.77 3.08
CA TYR A 45 4.65 -5.55 1.87
C TYR A 45 4.82 -7.05 2.16
N ASN A 46 4.19 -7.93 1.38
CA ASN A 46 4.44 -9.38 1.41
C ASN A 46 4.76 -9.94 0.02
N LEU A 47 4.07 -9.44 -1.01
CA LEU A 47 4.20 -9.91 -2.38
C LEU A 47 3.91 -8.76 -3.38
N PRO A 48 4.48 -8.87 -4.58
CA PRO A 48 4.29 -7.90 -5.65
C PRO A 48 2.93 -7.97 -6.34
N VAL A 49 2.38 -6.81 -6.72
CA VAL A 49 1.10 -6.70 -7.45
C VAL A 49 1.21 -5.81 -8.69
N HIS A 50 0.79 -6.28 -9.85
CA HIS A 50 0.59 -5.43 -11.02
C HIS A 50 -0.91 -5.29 -11.28
N VAL A 51 -1.41 -4.06 -11.27
CA VAL A 51 -2.80 -3.75 -11.65
C VAL A 51 -2.78 -3.08 -13.00
N TRP A 52 -3.52 -3.60 -13.96
CA TRP A 52 -3.65 -2.97 -15.27
C TRP A 52 -5.05 -3.15 -15.84
N THR A 53 -5.36 -2.37 -16.86
CA THR A 53 -6.64 -2.44 -17.59
C THR A 53 -6.34 -2.69 -19.07
N LYS A 54 -7.30 -3.25 -19.82
CA LYS A 54 -7.09 -3.57 -21.25
C LYS A 54 -6.92 -2.36 -22.18
N THR A 55 -6.94 -1.15 -21.63
CA THR A 55 -6.61 0.07 -22.38
C THR A 55 -5.12 0.09 -22.76
N SER A 56 -4.78 0.76 -23.86
CA SER A 56 -3.37 0.96 -24.24
C SER A 56 -2.68 2.07 -23.43
N ASP A 57 -3.42 2.78 -22.57
CA ASP A 57 -2.88 3.87 -21.76
C ASP A 57 -2.09 3.35 -20.54
N THR A 58 -0.77 3.48 -20.62
CA THR A 58 0.15 3.07 -19.55
C THR A 58 -0.07 3.77 -18.21
N LYS A 59 -0.77 4.91 -18.15
CA LYS A 59 -1.15 5.56 -16.87
C LYS A 59 -2.21 4.77 -16.10
N CYS A 60 -2.85 3.81 -16.77
CA CYS A 60 -3.80 2.86 -16.21
C CYS A 60 -3.14 1.55 -15.75
N HIS A 61 -1.82 1.57 -15.59
CA HIS A 61 -1.03 0.43 -15.16
C HIS A 61 -0.26 0.84 -13.90
N ILE A 62 -0.59 0.21 -12.78
CA ILE A 62 0.21 0.26 -11.56
C ILE A 62 1.16 -0.93 -11.61
N ARG A 63 2.36 -0.67 -12.13
CA ARG A 63 3.41 -1.68 -12.23
C ARG A 63 3.79 -2.17 -10.84
N GLY A 64 4.31 -3.38 -10.80
CA GLY A 64 5.02 -3.84 -9.62
C GLY A 64 6.27 -2.98 -9.33
N CYS A 65 6.78 -3.10 -8.12
CA CYS A 65 8.11 -2.68 -7.70
C CYS A 65 9.24 -3.29 -8.53
N SER A 66 10.30 -2.51 -8.58
CA SER A 66 11.55 -2.79 -9.28
C SER A 66 12.52 -3.64 -8.46
N LYS A 67 12.33 -3.71 -7.14
CA LYS A 67 13.19 -4.41 -6.18
C LYS A 67 12.35 -5.30 -5.27
N ASP A 68 12.91 -6.43 -4.83
CA ASP A 68 12.26 -7.26 -3.83
C ASP A 68 12.41 -6.64 -2.43
N LEU A 69 11.33 -6.06 -1.92
CA LEU A 69 11.31 -5.44 -0.59
C LEU A 69 11.58 -6.43 0.56
N LYS A 70 11.35 -7.73 0.37
CA LYS A 70 11.73 -8.72 1.40
C LYS A 70 13.24 -8.88 1.50
N ALA A 71 13.96 -8.77 0.38
CA ALA A 71 15.41 -8.93 0.34
C ALA A 71 16.17 -7.75 0.97
N THR A 72 15.54 -6.58 1.04
CA THR A 72 16.12 -5.36 1.64
C THR A 72 15.30 -4.85 2.81
N CYS A 73 14.47 -5.69 3.42
CA CYS A 73 13.66 -5.30 4.58
C CYS A 73 14.57 -5.02 5.78
N PRO A 74 14.50 -3.85 6.43
CA PRO A 74 15.21 -3.61 7.68
C PRO A 74 14.78 -4.61 8.76
N THR A 75 15.71 -5.09 9.57
CA THR A 75 15.47 -6.15 10.57
C THR A 75 14.33 -5.80 11.54
N GLU A 76 14.19 -4.54 11.92
CA GLU A 76 13.13 -4.04 12.78
C GLU A 76 11.72 -4.06 12.14
N LEU A 77 11.64 -4.30 10.83
CA LEU A 77 10.40 -4.39 10.06
C LEU A 77 10.10 -5.80 9.56
N GLU A 78 11.02 -6.75 9.70
CA GLU A 78 10.87 -8.11 9.18
C GLU A 78 9.69 -8.87 9.81
N VAL A 79 9.05 -9.70 8.99
CA VAL A 79 8.16 -10.77 9.42
C VAL A 79 8.81 -12.08 9.00
N LEU A 80 9.17 -12.90 9.98
CA LEU A 80 9.87 -14.17 9.77
C LEU A 80 8.89 -15.35 9.85
N ASN A 81 9.16 -16.41 9.08
CA ASN A 81 8.55 -17.72 9.28
C ASN A 81 9.32 -18.55 10.33
N ASP A 82 8.88 -19.78 10.58
CA ASP A 82 9.50 -20.70 11.55
C ASP A 82 10.94 -21.11 11.16
N GLN A 83 11.31 -20.94 9.89
CA GLN A 83 12.65 -21.20 9.36
C GLN A 83 13.58 -19.98 9.45
N GLY A 84 13.08 -18.83 9.94
CA GLY A 84 13.83 -17.57 10.01
C GLY A 84 13.95 -16.82 8.68
N GLU A 85 13.10 -17.14 7.69
CA GLU A 85 13.09 -16.48 6.40
C GLU A 85 12.12 -15.29 6.41
N VAL A 86 12.52 -14.17 5.78
CA VAL A 86 11.68 -12.98 5.64
C VAL A 86 10.53 -13.27 4.66
N VAL A 87 9.31 -13.35 5.18
CA VAL A 87 8.09 -13.61 4.39
C VAL A 87 7.26 -12.36 4.13
N ALA A 88 7.46 -11.30 4.90
CA ALA A 88 6.86 -9.98 4.70
C ALA A 88 7.70 -8.89 5.39
N CYS A 89 7.40 -7.63 5.06
CA CYS A 89 8.03 -6.44 5.62
C CYS A 89 6.92 -5.48 6.11
N LYS A 90 6.89 -5.20 7.41
CA LYS A 90 5.93 -4.25 8.00
C LYS A 90 6.25 -2.84 7.52
N SER A 91 5.25 -1.98 7.40
CA SER A 91 5.49 -0.55 7.35
C SER A 91 5.98 -0.02 8.71
N ALA A 92 6.58 1.17 8.73
CA ALA A 92 6.96 1.82 9.98
C ALA A 92 5.75 2.08 10.90
N CYS A 93 4.57 2.38 10.34
CA CYS A 93 3.36 2.53 11.14
C CYS A 93 3.00 1.22 11.85
N LEU A 94 3.01 0.08 11.14
CA LEU A 94 2.71 -1.21 11.75
C LEU A 94 3.77 -1.68 12.76
N ALA A 95 5.04 -1.36 12.51
CA ALA A 95 6.13 -1.78 13.39
C ALA A 95 6.19 -0.96 14.69
N PHE A 96 6.01 0.37 14.60
CA PHE A 96 6.25 1.27 15.74
C PHE A 96 4.99 1.89 16.32
N ASN A 97 3.88 1.93 15.56
CA ASN A 97 2.61 2.56 15.96
C ASN A 97 2.74 4.01 16.44
N LEU A 98 3.75 4.75 15.93
CA LEU A 98 3.96 6.16 16.25
C LEU A 98 3.15 7.05 15.30
N ASP A 99 2.58 8.13 15.84
CA ASP A 99 1.74 9.06 15.09
C ASP A 99 2.44 9.70 13.89
N SER A 100 3.77 9.90 13.97
CA SER A 100 4.58 10.41 12.87
C SER A 100 4.70 9.42 11.70
N PHE A 101 4.70 8.12 11.96
CA PHE A 101 4.72 7.10 10.90
C PHE A 101 3.31 6.75 10.41
N CYS A 102 2.31 6.84 11.28
CA CYS A 102 0.92 6.56 10.95
C CYS A 102 0.15 7.78 10.44
N CYS A 103 0.78 8.96 10.40
CA CYS A 103 0.17 10.23 10.02
C CYS A 103 -1.13 10.54 10.79
N ARG A 104 -1.09 10.40 12.12
CA ARG A 104 -2.24 10.65 13.01
C ARG A 104 -2.03 11.91 13.84
N ASN A 105 -3.10 12.42 14.45
CA ASN A 105 -3.06 13.52 15.43
C ASN A 105 -2.30 14.74 14.88
N ALA A 106 -1.21 15.15 15.53
CA ALA A 106 -0.39 16.29 15.09
C ALA A 106 0.22 16.10 13.69
N TYR A 107 0.27 14.87 13.18
CA TYR A 107 0.77 14.53 11.84
C TYR A 107 -0.36 14.22 10.84
N GLY A 108 -1.61 14.53 11.17
CA GLY A 108 -2.78 14.25 10.32
C GLY A 108 -2.93 15.08 9.05
N SER A 109 -1.86 15.72 8.56
CA SER A 109 -1.89 16.49 7.32
C SER A 109 -0.59 16.31 6.50
N PRO A 110 -0.62 16.51 5.16
CA PRO A 110 0.57 16.40 4.31
C PRO A 110 1.70 17.37 4.68
N GLU A 111 1.36 18.52 5.26
CA GLU A 111 2.35 19.50 5.71
C GLU A 111 3.12 18.99 6.92
N LYS A 112 2.53 18.14 7.75
CA LYS A 112 3.08 17.70 9.03
C LYS A 112 3.61 16.27 8.98
N CYS A 113 2.96 15.35 8.27
CA CYS A 113 3.50 14.00 8.04
C CYS A 113 4.48 14.02 6.87
N LYS A 114 5.76 13.84 7.15
CA LYS A 114 6.81 13.79 6.13
C LYS A 114 7.22 12.35 5.85
N PRO A 115 7.78 12.09 4.65
CA PRO A 115 8.45 10.82 4.39
C PRO A 115 9.46 10.50 5.48
N SER A 116 9.52 9.23 5.86
CA SER A 116 10.57 8.65 6.70
C SER A 116 11.54 7.84 5.86
N VAL A 117 12.69 7.50 6.44
CA VAL A 117 13.66 6.59 5.81
C VAL A 117 13.02 5.25 5.37
N TYR A 118 12.03 4.75 6.13
CA TYR A 118 11.33 3.52 5.82
C TYR A 118 10.37 3.66 4.63
N SER A 119 9.59 4.75 4.58
CA SER A 119 8.69 5.01 3.44
C SER A 119 9.47 5.35 2.17
N GLU A 120 10.64 5.98 2.29
CA GLU A 120 11.53 6.23 1.17
C GLU A 120 12.12 4.93 0.62
N LEU A 121 12.55 4.00 1.49
CA LEU A 121 12.97 2.66 1.09
C LEU A 121 11.87 1.91 0.33
N PHE A 122 10.63 1.98 0.85
CA PHE A 122 9.47 1.37 0.19
C PHE A 122 9.18 2.02 -1.16
N LYS A 123 9.29 3.35 -1.25
CA LYS A 123 9.07 4.09 -2.50
C LYS A 123 10.13 3.80 -3.56
N ASP A 124 11.39 3.69 -3.16
CA ASP A 124 12.50 3.36 -4.07
C ASP A 124 12.33 1.96 -4.67
N ALA A 125 11.95 0.97 -3.86
CA ALA A 125 11.60 -0.33 -4.39
C ALA A 125 10.36 -0.23 -5.30
N CYS A 126 9.32 0.47 -4.84
CA CYS A 126 7.97 0.48 -5.39
C CYS A 126 7.46 1.87 -5.81
N PRO A 127 8.01 2.50 -6.88
CA PRO A 127 7.66 3.88 -7.21
C PRO A 127 6.16 4.10 -7.49
N SER A 128 5.50 3.08 -8.02
CA SER A 128 4.08 3.11 -8.39
C SER A 128 3.12 2.82 -7.24
N TYR A 129 3.60 2.60 -6.00
CA TYR A 129 2.75 2.32 -4.84
C TYR A 129 2.79 3.47 -3.84
N PHE A 130 1.73 3.61 -3.04
CA PHE A 130 1.75 4.46 -1.85
C PHE A 130 2.71 3.85 -0.84
N SER A 131 3.76 4.57 -0.44
CA SER A 131 4.68 4.12 0.60
C SER A 131 4.33 4.61 2.01
N TYR A 132 3.51 5.66 2.10
CA TYR A 132 2.93 6.18 3.34
C TYR A 132 1.65 6.97 3.04
N ALA A 133 0.93 7.40 4.08
CA ALA A 133 -0.45 7.93 3.94
C ALA A 133 -0.57 9.22 3.10
N PHE A 134 0.47 10.04 3.02
CA PHE A 134 0.44 11.31 2.29
C PHE A 134 1.47 11.36 1.14
N ASP A 135 1.75 10.20 0.54
CA ASP A 135 2.70 10.06 -0.57
C ASP A 135 2.41 11.04 -1.72
N THR A 136 3.47 11.71 -2.19
CA THR A 136 3.37 12.83 -3.13
C THR A 136 4.46 12.74 -4.20
N PRO A 137 4.12 12.78 -5.51
CA PRO A 137 2.75 12.79 -6.04
C PRO A 137 2.03 11.46 -5.72
N PRO A 138 0.70 11.49 -5.51
CA PRO A 138 -0.06 10.27 -5.21
C PRO A 138 0.01 9.34 -6.42
N PRO A 139 0.44 8.07 -6.25
CA PRO A 139 0.50 7.08 -7.32
C PRO A 139 -0.89 6.47 -7.61
N LEU A 140 -1.86 7.36 -7.85
CA LEU A 140 -3.26 7.02 -8.07
C LEU A 140 -3.53 6.92 -9.58
N ALA A 141 -4.01 5.76 -10.02
CA ALA A 141 -4.49 5.61 -11.39
C ALA A 141 -5.93 6.14 -11.50
N SER A 142 -6.24 6.84 -12.60
CA SER A 142 -7.57 7.38 -12.88
C SER A 142 -7.99 7.03 -14.31
N CYS A 143 -8.73 5.94 -14.46
CA CYS A 143 -9.05 5.37 -15.76
C CYS A 143 -10.47 4.81 -15.83
N ALA A 144 -11.15 5.06 -16.95
CA ALA A 144 -12.42 4.40 -17.25
C ALA A 144 -12.10 2.98 -17.75
N SER A 145 -12.52 1.96 -16.99
CA SER A 145 -12.41 0.58 -17.41
C SER A 145 -13.50 -0.26 -16.75
N ASP A 146 -14.08 -1.18 -17.53
CA ASP A 146 -15.03 -2.19 -17.09
C ASP A 146 -14.32 -3.44 -16.54
N GLU A 147 -13.00 -3.58 -16.79
CA GLU A 147 -12.21 -4.76 -16.44
C GLU A 147 -10.84 -4.35 -15.89
N TYR A 148 -10.41 -5.02 -14.83
CA TYR A 148 -9.11 -4.88 -14.20
C TYR A 148 -8.45 -6.24 -14.10
N VAL A 149 -7.17 -6.31 -14.42
CA VAL A 149 -6.35 -7.51 -14.24
C VAL A 149 -5.39 -7.23 -13.10
N ILE A 150 -5.45 -8.07 -12.09
CA ILE A 150 -4.56 -8.05 -10.93
C ILE A 150 -3.65 -9.27 -11.04
N THR A 151 -2.36 -9.03 -11.18
CA THR A 151 -1.35 -10.09 -11.25
C THR A 151 -0.50 -10.06 -9.99
N PHE A 152 -0.57 -11.14 -9.22
CA PHE A 152 0.35 -11.41 -8.12
C PHE A 152 1.62 -12.03 -8.67
N CYS A 153 2.80 -11.61 -8.18
CA CYS A 153 4.08 -12.10 -8.70
C CYS A 153 4.25 -11.90 -10.22
N PRO A 154 4.07 -10.65 -10.73
CA PRO A 154 4.25 -10.38 -12.15
C PRO A 154 5.70 -10.66 -12.59
N ASP A 155 5.85 -11.17 -13.82
CA ASP A 155 7.15 -11.48 -14.41
C ASP A 155 8.10 -10.26 -14.39
N ARG A 156 9.40 -10.52 -14.17
CA ARG A 156 10.48 -9.51 -14.06
C ARG A 156 10.44 -8.61 -12.81
N TRP A 157 9.62 -8.92 -11.81
CA TRP A 157 9.72 -8.27 -10.51
C TRP A 157 11.08 -8.51 -9.84
N GLY A 158 11.67 -7.46 -9.24
CA GLY A 158 12.92 -7.58 -8.50
C GLY A 158 14.17 -7.74 -9.36
N ILE A 159 14.02 -7.70 -10.69
CA ILE A 159 15.12 -7.72 -11.65
C ILE A 159 15.40 -6.27 -12.04
N GLY A 160 16.12 -5.55 -11.18
CA GLY A 160 16.63 -4.21 -11.53
C GLY A 160 17.35 -4.30 -12.87
N HIS A 161 16.97 -3.45 -13.84
CA HIS A 161 17.54 -3.30 -15.18
C HIS A 161 18.72 -4.22 -15.48
N MET A 162 18.45 -5.46 -15.91
CA MET A 162 19.41 -6.24 -16.65
C MET A 162 19.24 -5.82 -18.12
N SER A 163 19.76 -4.62 -18.42
CA SER A 163 20.01 -4.21 -19.79
C SER A 163 21.11 -5.10 -20.35
N ASP A 164 20.76 -5.90 -21.36
CA ASP A 164 21.70 -6.33 -22.41
C ASP A 164 22.25 -5.09 -23.14
#